data_AF-A0A948D090-F1
#
_entry.id   AF-A0A948D090-F1
#
_cell.length_a   1.000
_cell.length_b   1.000
_cell.length_c   1.000
_cell.angle_alpha   90.00
_cell.angle_beta   90.00
_cell.angle_gamma   90.00
#
_symmetry.space_group_name_H-M   'P 1'
#
loop_
_entity.id
_entity.type
_entity.pdbx_description
1 polymer ?
#
loop_
_entity_poly.entity_id
_entity_poly.type
_entity_poly.pdbx_seq_one_letter_code
_entity_poly.pdbx_strand_id
1 'polypeptide(L)'
;MNKNTVIFIIAIVVLLLLSIAAYLFFSKDQSDTTPLVSCNTDNGVDPCQTGYMCYDSQIWPKGGIQGPQEGDLKCHQKCETSSDCPDEAPNCEDITIWKGDVSTDYKLCTQ
;
A
#
# COMPACT_ATOMS: atom_id res chain seq x y z
N MET A 1 37.93 37.76 -14.74
CA MET A 1 37.23 36.47 -14.99
C MET A 1 37.18 36.23 -16.49
N ASN A 2 37.64 35.06 -16.94
CA ASN A 2 37.68 34.73 -18.37
C ASN A 2 36.28 34.36 -18.86
N LYS A 3 35.88 34.82 -20.04
CA LYS A 3 34.53 34.60 -20.61
C LYS A 3 34.17 33.11 -20.67
N ASN A 4 35.19 32.27 -20.92
CA ASN A 4 35.08 30.82 -20.95
C ASN A 4 34.79 30.20 -19.56
N THR A 5 35.28 30.81 -18.48
CA THR A 5 35.03 30.34 -17.11
C THR A 5 33.57 30.55 -16.70
N VAL A 6 32.97 31.67 -17.11
CA VAL A 6 31.56 31.99 -16.82
C VAL A 6 30.63 31.01 -17.55
N ILE A 7 30.91 30.70 -18.81
CA ILE A 7 30.14 29.73 -19.61
C ILE A 7 30.19 28.33 -18.98
N PHE A 8 31.37 27.91 -18.51
CA PHE A 8 31.54 26.62 -17.85
C PHE A 8 30.70 26.50 -16.56
N ILE A 9 30.67 27.54 -15.74
CA ILE A 9 29.89 27.54 -14.48
C ILE A 9 28.39 27.45 -14.78
N ILE A 10 27.89 28.20 -15.77
CA ILE A 10 26.48 28.16 -16.17
C ILE A 10 26.10 26.76 -16.67
N ALA A 11 26.94 26.12 -17.48
CA ALA A 11 26.68 24.77 -17.98
C ALA A 11 26.56 23.74 -16.84
N ILE A 12 27.41 23.83 -15.82
CA ILE A 12 27.38 22.93 -14.65
C ILE A 12 26.09 23.13 -13.84
N VAL A 13 25.70 24.39 -13.60
CA VAL A 13 24.47 24.72 -12.84
C VAL A 13 23.22 24.19 -13.56
N VAL A 14 23.16 24.35 -14.88
CA VAL A 14 22.04 23.83 -15.69
C VAL A 14 21.97 22.30 -15.63
N LEU A 15 23.11 21.61 -15.72
CA LEU A 15 23.17 20.16 -15.61
C LEU A 15 22.72 19.65 -14.23
N LEU A 16 23.09 20.35 -13.17
CA LEU A 16 22.68 20.05 -11.79
C LEU A 16 21.17 20.24 -11.59
N LEU A 17 20.60 21.32 -12.12
CA LEU A 17 19.16 21.56 -12.03
C LEU A 17 18.35 20.53 -12.81
N LEU A 18 18.81 20.12 -13.99
CA LEU A 18 18.15 19.08 -14.79
C LEU A 18 18.18 17.72 -14.11
N SER A 19 19.28 17.37 -13.44
CA SER A 19 19.40 16.10 -12.71
C SER A 19 18.54 16.07 -11.44
N ILE A 20 18.43 17.19 -10.71
CA ILE A 20 17.53 17.30 -9.56
C ILE A 20 16.06 17.20 -10.01
N ALA A 21 15.68 17.87 -11.09
CA ALA A 21 14.32 17.78 -11.63
C ALA A 21 14.00 16.33 -12.04
N ALA A 22 14.89 15.67 -12.76
CA ALA A 22 14.70 14.26 -13.13
C ALA A 22 14.52 13.37 -11.90
N TYR A 23 15.31 13.55 -10.84
CA TYR A 23 15.19 12.76 -9.61
C TYR A 23 13.81 12.94 -8.95
N LEU A 24 13.34 14.18 -8.83
CA LEU A 24 12.02 14.46 -8.24
C LEU A 24 10.85 13.93 -9.08
N PHE A 25 10.98 13.92 -10.42
CA PHE A 25 9.99 13.30 -11.30
C PHE A 25 9.98 11.77 -11.15
N PHE A 26 11.15 11.12 -11.08
CA PHE A 26 11.25 9.67 -10.96
C PHE A 26 10.82 9.13 -9.58
N SER A 27 10.94 9.91 -8.51
CA SER A 27 10.53 9.45 -7.17
C SER A 27 9.02 9.41 -6.94
N LYS A 28 8.19 9.90 -7.87
CA LYS A 28 6.74 10.03 -7.65
C LYS A 28 5.92 8.82 -8.11
N ASP A 29 6.49 7.91 -8.92
CA ASP A 29 5.79 6.74 -9.48
C ASP A 29 6.30 5.42 -8.89
N GLN A 30 6.22 5.28 -7.57
CA GLN A 30 6.26 3.96 -6.95
C GLN A 30 4.92 3.67 -6.27
N SER A 31 3.86 3.81 -7.07
CA SER A 31 2.64 3.01 -6.89
C SER A 31 3.02 1.61 -7.32
N ASP A 32 3.60 0.87 -6.39
CA ASP A 32 4.01 -0.51 -6.57
C ASP A 32 2.77 -1.33 -6.93
N THR A 33 2.73 -1.81 -8.17
CA THR A 33 1.73 -2.75 -8.67
C THR A 33 1.98 -4.11 -8.01
N THR A 34 1.92 -4.17 -6.67
CA THR A 34 2.12 -5.43 -5.96
C THR A 34 0.85 -6.26 -6.17
N PRO A 35 0.94 -7.44 -6.81
CA PRO A 35 -0.22 -8.33 -6.89
C PRO A 35 -0.70 -8.59 -5.46
N LEU A 36 -2.00 -8.39 -5.21
CA LEU A 36 -2.64 -8.60 -3.91
C LEU A 36 -2.11 -9.88 -3.26
N VAL A 37 -1.24 -9.71 -2.26
CA VAL A 37 -0.53 -10.82 -1.62
C VAL A 37 -1.58 -11.64 -0.89
N SER A 38 -1.66 -12.94 -1.21
CA SER A 38 -2.53 -13.84 -0.45
C SER A 38 -2.00 -13.95 0.96
N CYS A 39 -2.86 -13.75 1.95
CA CYS A 39 -2.50 -13.78 3.34
C CYS A 39 -2.69 -15.13 4.03
N ASN A 40 -2.63 -16.21 3.24
CA ASN A 40 -2.73 -17.56 3.75
C ASN A 40 -1.59 -17.84 4.74
N THR A 41 -1.94 -17.94 6.02
CA THR A 41 -1.01 -17.89 7.15
C THR A 41 -0.50 -19.30 7.46
N ASP A 42 0.30 -19.89 6.56
CA ASP A 42 0.83 -21.26 6.75
C ASP A 42 1.69 -21.40 8.02
N ASN A 43 2.22 -20.31 8.57
CA ASN A 43 3.09 -20.30 9.76
C ASN A 43 2.65 -19.31 10.86
N GLY A 44 1.42 -18.78 10.80
CA GLY A 44 0.93 -17.79 11.76
C GLY A 44 1.66 -16.43 11.73
N VAL A 45 2.49 -16.20 10.72
CA VAL A 45 3.12 -14.90 10.45
C VAL A 45 2.26 -14.19 9.41
N ASP A 46 1.76 -13.00 9.75
CA ASP A 46 1.04 -12.13 8.81
C ASP A 46 1.97 -11.78 7.64
N PRO A 47 1.67 -12.23 6.41
CA PRO A 47 2.50 -11.92 5.24
C PRO A 47 2.23 -10.51 4.70
N CYS A 48 1.25 -9.79 5.26
CA CYS A 48 0.96 -8.42 4.85
C CYS A 48 2.06 -7.46 5.30
N GLN A 49 2.45 -6.57 4.40
CA GLN A 49 3.44 -5.54 4.69
C GLN A 49 2.88 -4.52 5.70
N THR A 50 3.77 -3.75 6.33
CA THR A 50 3.35 -2.67 7.23
C THR A 50 2.42 -1.69 6.49
N GLY A 51 1.27 -1.39 7.09
CA GLY A 51 0.23 -0.55 6.47
C GLY A 51 -0.83 -1.34 5.70
N TYR A 52 -0.65 -2.65 5.53
CA TYR A 52 -1.65 -3.55 4.97
C TYR A 52 -2.32 -4.38 6.08
N MET A 53 -3.47 -4.96 5.76
CA MET A 53 -4.25 -5.84 6.62
C MET A 53 -4.78 -7.00 5.80
N CYS A 54 -4.66 -8.20 6.33
CA CYS A 54 -5.26 -9.38 5.73
C CYS A 54 -6.78 -9.33 5.91
N TYR A 55 -7.53 -9.40 4.81
CA TYR A 55 -8.98 -9.57 4.88
C TYR A 55 -9.35 -11.05 4.97
N ASP A 56 -9.20 -11.60 6.17
CA ASP A 56 -9.46 -13.00 6.49
C ASP A 56 -10.53 -13.15 7.58
N SER A 57 -11.68 -12.53 7.30
CA SER A 57 -12.87 -12.60 8.14
C SER A 57 -13.45 -14.00 8.16
N GLN A 58 -13.55 -14.58 9.36
CA GLN A 58 -14.13 -15.89 9.57
C GLN A 58 -14.86 -15.95 10.91
N ILE A 59 -16.15 -16.25 10.84
CA ILE A 59 -17.04 -16.23 11.99
C ILE A 59 -17.14 -17.64 12.56
N TRP A 60 -16.89 -17.80 13.86
CA TRP A 60 -17.22 -19.02 14.56
C TRP A 60 -17.51 -18.72 16.04
N PRO A 61 -18.57 -19.30 16.62
CA PRO A 61 -18.83 -19.11 18.04
C PRO A 61 -17.75 -19.79 18.88
N LYS A 62 -17.48 -19.25 20.07
CA LYS A 62 -16.50 -19.81 21.00
C LYS A 62 -16.83 -21.27 21.33
N GLY A 63 -15.93 -22.18 20.96
CA GLY A 63 -16.09 -23.63 21.15
C GLY A 63 -17.02 -24.32 20.12
N GLY A 64 -17.45 -23.60 19.08
CA GLY A 64 -18.24 -24.14 17.98
C GLY A 64 -17.40 -24.57 16.77
N ILE A 65 -18.10 -24.98 15.72
CA ILE A 65 -17.50 -25.35 14.44
C ILE A 65 -17.09 -24.08 13.71
N GLN A 66 -15.92 -24.12 13.09
CA GLN A 66 -15.40 -23.05 12.25
C GLN A 66 -16.35 -22.77 11.08
N GLY A 67 -16.84 -21.53 10.97
CA GLY A 67 -17.77 -21.12 9.92
C GLY A 67 -17.09 -20.88 8.56
N PRO A 68 -17.87 -20.50 7.55
CA PRO A 68 -17.34 -20.16 6.24
C PRO A 68 -16.37 -18.98 6.32
N GLN A 69 -15.41 -18.97 5.39
CA GLN A 69 -14.52 -17.83 5.17
C GLN A 69 -15.30 -16.76 4.40
N GLU A 70 -15.43 -15.56 4.97
CA GLU A 70 -16.13 -14.43 4.36
C GLU A 70 -15.16 -13.42 3.72
N GLY A 71 -13.91 -13.37 4.21
CA GLY A 71 -12.85 -12.55 3.61
C GLY A 71 -12.25 -13.16 2.34
N ASP A 72 -11.58 -12.35 1.51
CA ASP A 72 -10.98 -12.78 0.25
C ASP A 72 -9.55 -13.33 0.39
N LEU A 73 -9.02 -13.38 1.62
CA LEU A 73 -7.68 -13.85 1.97
C LEU A 73 -6.57 -13.08 1.25
N LYS A 74 -6.77 -11.79 0.99
CA LYS A 74 -5.77 -10.89 0.42
C LYS A 74 -5.39 -9.77 1.39
N CYS A 75 -4.20 -9.22 1.19
CA CYS A 75 -3.75 -8.03 1.90
C CYS A 75 -4.34 -6.77 1.27
N HIS A 76 -5.11 -6.01 2.03
CA HIS A 76 -5.64 -4.70 1.65
C HIS A 76 -4.87 -3.59 2.34
N GLN A 77 -4.60 -2.50 1.62
CA GLN A 77 -3.96 -1.32 2.19
C GLN A 77 -4.93 -0.63 3.17
N LYS A 78 -4.43 -0.18 4.32
CA LYS A 78 -5.20 0.68 5.23
C LYS A 78 -5.30 2.09 4.66
N CYS A 79 -6.45 2.71 4.79
CA CYS A 79 -6.73 4.04 4.27
C CYS A 79 -7.50 4.88 5.29
N GLU A 80 -7.42 6.20 5.16
CA GLU A 80 -8.34 7.12 5.86
C GLU A 80 -9.41 7.64 4.89
N THR A 81 -9.01 7.81 3.63
CA THR A 81 -9.81 8.33 2.52
C THR A 81 -9.50 7.58 1.21
N SER A 82 -10.40 7.65 0.23
CA SER A 82 -10.19 7.02 -1.09
C SER A 82 -8.97 7.56 -1.85
N SER A 83 -8.48 8.76 -1.53
CA SER A 83 -7.26 9.29 -2.15
C SER A 83 -5.97 8.62 -1.68
N ASP A 84 -6.02 7.85 -0.59
CA ASP A 84 -4.88 7.06 -0.09
C ASP A 84 -4.75 5.73 -0.83
N CYS A 85 -5.76 5.37 -1.62
CA CYS A 85 -5.88 4.08 -2.27
C CYS A 85 -5.31 4.06 -3.69
N PRO A 86 -4.75 2.92 -4.12
CA PRO A 86 -4.23 2.75 -5.47
C PRO A 86 -5.37 2.64 -6.49
N ASP A 87 -5.06 2.90 -7.77
CA ASP A 87 -6.04 2.87 -8.86
C ASP A 87 -6.70 1.49 -9.03
N GLU A 88 -6.01 0.41 -8.65
CA GLU A 88 -6.51 -0.97 -8.71
C GLU A 88 -7.48 -1.32 -7.57
N ALA A 89 -7.57 -0.50 -6.53
CA ALA A 89 -8.48 -0.65 -5.39
C ALA A 89 -8.89 0.73 -4.85
N PRO A 90 -9.64 1.53 -5.63
CA PRO A 90 -9.78 2.98 -5.40
C PRO A 90 -10.74 3.37 -4.28
N ASN A 91 -11.45 2.41 -3.68
CA ASN A 91 -12.47 2.69 -2.67
C ASN A 91 -11.90 2.50 -1.27
N CYS A 92 -12.01 3.50 -0.39
CA CYS A 92 -11.70 3.33 1.02
C CYS A 92 -12.98 2.99 1.79
N GLU A 93 -13.11 1.74 2.23
CA GLU A 93 -14.33 1.21 2.83
C GLU A 93 -14.10 0.76 4.29
N ASP A 94 -15.12 0.96 5.14
CA ASP A 94 -15.17 0.42 6.49
C ASP A 94 -15.53 -1.07 6.43
N ILE A 95 -14.58 -1.94 6.77
CA ILE A 95 -14.70 -3.40 6.77
C ILE A 95 -14.57 -3.94 8.18
N THR A 96 -15.55 -4.73 8.59
CA THR A 96 -15.50 -5.50 9.84
C THR A 96 -14.84 -6.86 9.59
N ILE A 97 -13.68 -7.09 10.20
CA ILE A 97 -12.98 -8.37 10.15
C ILE A 97 -13.35 -9.20 11.39
N TRP A 98 -13.81 -10.42 11.17
CA TRP A 98 -14.14 -11.37 12.23
C TRP A 98 -13.04 -12.40 12.44
N LYS A 99 -12.72 -12.63 13.71
CA LYS A 99 -11.82 -13.68 14.20
C LYS A 99 -12.54 -14.50 15.24
N GLY A 100 -13.33 -15.46 14.76
CA GLY A 100 -14.21 -16.24 15.61
C GLY A 100 -15.36 -15.41 16.17
N ASP A 101 -15.36 -15.19 17.47
CA ASP A 101 -16.35 -14.41 18.21
C ASP A 101 -15.96 -12.95 18.41
N VAL A 102 -14.77 -12.55 17.96
CA VAL A 102 -14.25 -11.19 18.05
C VAL A 102 -14.33 -10.52 16.67
N SER A 103 -14.79 -9.29 16.62
CA SER A 103 -14.73 -8.44 15.42
C SER A 103 -13.87 -7.20 15.65
N THR A 104 -13.34 -6.65 14.57
CA THR A 104 -12.66 -5.35 14.58
C THR A 104 -12.91 -4.64 13.26
N ASP A 105 -13.23 -3.35 13.34
CA ASP A 105 -13.47 -2.50 12.17
C ASP A 105 -12.16 -1.88 11.68
N TYR A 106 -11.94 -1.91 10.37
CA TYR A 106 -10.80 -1.33 9.69
C TYR A 106 -11.26 -0.57 8.45
N LYS A 107 -10.52 0.49 8.09
CA LYS A 107 -10.67 1.15 6.80
C LYS A 107 -9.66 0.61 5.81
N LEU A 108 -10.14 -0.01 4.74
CA LEU A 108 -9.32 -0.75 3.78
C LEU A 108 -9.63 -0.33 2.35
N CYS A 109 -8.60 -0.33 1.50
CA CYS A 109 -8.74 -0.10 0.07
C CYS A 109 -9.31 -1.34 -0.62
N THR A 110 -10.43 -1.18 -1.32
CA THR A 110 -11.16 -2.22 -2.04
C THR A 110 -11.44 -1.81 -3.49
N GLN A 111 -11.77 -2.82 -4.31
CA GLN A 111 -12.11 -2.63 -5.72
C GLN A 111 -13.52 -2.07 -5.91
#